data_AF-A0A2V6KU88-F1
#
_entry.id   AF-A0A2V6KU88-F1
#
_cell.length_a   1.000
_cell.length_b   1.000
_cell.length_c   1.000
_cell.angle_alpha   90.00
_cell.angle_beta   90.00
_cell.angle_gamma   90.00
#
_symmetry.space_group_name_H-M   'P 1'
#
loop_
_entity.id
_entity.type
_entity.pdbx_description
1 polymer ?
#
loop_
_entity_poly.entity_id
_entity_poly.type
_entity_poly.pdbx_seq_one_letter_code
_entity_poly.pdbx_strand_id
1 'polypeptide(L)'
;MKSSFRVRLLEIDVEPLMLALVRLRDRPELLGVSLRSGSLRLYAQEPEKLMARWREDWPFQDLRLLGERWVEPDMEDVFTAYSQGYDGVLKKPAP
;
A
#
# COMPACT_ATOMS: atom_id res chain seq x y z
N MET A 1 19.81 -13.50 3.00
CA MET A 1 19.00 -12.88 4.08
C MET A 1 17.53 -12.95 3.70
N LYS A 2 16.64 -13.43 4.59
CA LYS A 2 15.18 -13.43 4.36
C LYS A 2 14.63 -12.07 4.79
N SER A 3 14.46 -11.15 3.85
CA SER A 3 13.68 -9.93 4.09
C SER A 3 12.26 -10.36 4.46
N SER A 4 11.73 -9.85 5.58
CA SER A 4 10.34 -10.07 5.98
C SER A 4 9.71 -8.72 6.25
N PHE A 5 8.43 -8.60 5.94
CA PHE A 5 7.69 -7.38 6.23
C PHE A 5 7.59 -7.15 7.74
N ARG A 6 7.59 -5.88 8.12
CA ARG A 6 7.37 -5.47 9.52
C ARG A 6 5.95 -4.99 9.79
N VAL A 7 5.16 -4.76 8.74
CA VAL A 7 3.80 -4.19 8.80
C VAL A 7 2.83 -5.04 7.99
N ARG A 8 1.54 -5.06 8.38
CA ARG A 8 0.46 -5.57 7.53
C ARG A 8 0.31 -4.65 6.32
N LEU A 9 -0.11 -5.19 5.19
CA LEU A 9 -0.41 -4.39 4.00
C LEU A 9 -1.87 -3.97 4.00
N LEU A 10 -2.14 -2.84 3.36
CA LEU A 10 -3.49 -2.30 3.17
C LEU A 10 -3.92 -2.56 1.74
N GLU A 11 -5.09 -3.17 1.56
CA GLU A 11 -5.80 -3.19 0.30
C GLU A 11 -7.02 -2.29 0.38
N ILE A 12 -7.27 -1.53 -0.68
CA ILE A 12 -8.46 -0.70 -0.83
C ILE A 12 -9.20 -1.05 -2.12
N ASP A 13 -10.53 -1.00 -2.02
CA ASP A 13 -11.43 -1.08 -3.15
C ASP A 13 -11.88 0.35 -3.46
N VAL A 14 -11.61 0.81 -4.69
CA VAL A 14 -11.83 2.21 -5.09
C VAL A 14 -12.40 2.25 -6.51
N GLU A 15 -13.31 3.20 -6.76
CA GLU A 15 -13.90 3.42 -8.06
C GLU A 15 -13.73 4.89 -8.50
N PRO A 16 -13.24 5.17 -9.73
CA PRO A 16 -12.78 4.23 -10.75
C PRO A 16 -11.37 3.67 -10.48
N LEU A 17 -11.21 2.35 -10.60
CA LEU A 17 -9.98 1.62 -10.23
C LEU A 17 -8.72 2.10 -10.96
N MET A 18 -8.81 2.27 -12.29
CA MET A 18 -7.65 2.66 -13.10
C MET A 18 -7.21 4.10 -12.81
N LEU A 19 -8.16 5.00 -12.56
CA LEU A 19 -7.84 6.37 -12.16
C LEU A 19 -7.18 6.39 -10.78
N ALA A 20 -7.71 5.61 -9.84
CA ALA A 20 -7.14 5.46 -8.51
C ALA A 20 -5.69 4.96 -8.56
N LEU A 21 -5.38 3.95 -9.38
CA LEU A 21 -4.02 3.43 -9.52
C LEU A 21 -3.02 4.52 -9.95
N VAL A 22 -3.39 5.40 -10.88
CA VAL A 22 -2.53 6.51 -11.32
C VAL A 22 -2.37 7.52 -10.19
N ARG A 23 -3.48 7.99 -9.61
CA ARG A 23 -3.46 9.02 -8.55
C ARG A 23 -2.67 8.61 -7.32
N LEU A 24 -2.80 7.35 -6.90
CA LEU A 24 -2.12 6.85 -5.71
C LEU A 24 -0.61 6.71 -5.93
N ARG A 25 -0.14 6.43 -7.15
CA ARG A 25 1.31 6.38 -7.44
C ARG A 25 2.00 7.73 -7.25
N ASP A 26 1.27 8.83 -7.38
CA ASP A 26 1.80 10.18 -7.21
C ASP A 26 1.74 10.67 -5.75
N ARG A 27 1.28 9.84 -4.80
CA ARG A 27 1.14 10.23 -3.39
C ARG A 27 2.45 10.05 -2.61
N PRO A 28 2.98 11.10 -1.97
CA PRO A 28 4.26 11.02 -1.25
C PRO A 28 4.20 10.16 0.02
N GLU A 29 3.02 9.98 0.62
CA GLU A 29 2.83 9.07 1.75
C GLU A 29 2.94 7.57 1.38
N LEU A 30 2.89 7.24 0.09
CA LEU A 30 2.96 5.88 -0.43
C LEU A 30 4.36 5.62 -0.98
N LEU A 31 4.91 4.46 -0.61
CA LEU A 31 6.13 3.95 -1.24
C LEU A 31 5.81 3.35 -2.61
N GLY A 32 4.61 2.76 -2.76
CA GLY A 32 4.16 2.21 -4.03
C GLY A 32 2.75 1.65 -3.97
N VAL A 33 2.24 1.27 -5.15
CA VAL A 33 0.89 0.72 -5.34
C VAL A 33 0.92 -0.38 -6.38
N SER A 34 0.25 -1.50 -6.10
CA SER A 34 0.05 -2.60 -7.05
C SER A 34 -1.42 -2.97 -7.18
N LEU A 35 -1.81 -3.51 -8.34
CA LEU A 35 -3.14 -4.07 -8.57
C LEU A 35 -3.10 -5.57 -8.27
N ARG A 36 -3.96 -6.02 -7.34
CA ARG A 36 -4.06 -7.42 -6.90
C ARG A 36 -5.52 -7.84 -6.92
N SER A 37 -5.87 -8.76 -7.81
CA SER A 37 -7.20 -9.38 -7.85
C SER A 37 -8.38 -8.38 -7.84
N GLY A 38 -8.20 -7.22 -8.49
CA GLY A 38 -9.23 -6.16 -8.57
C GLY A 38 -9.14 -5.08 -7.48
N SER A 39 -8.25 -5.21 -6.51
CA SER A 39 -8.04 -4.23 -5.43
C SER A 39 -6.66 -3.58 -5.52
N LEU A 40 -6.53 -2.38 -4.95
CA LEU A 40 -5.25 -1.66 -4.91
C LEU A 40 -4.54 -1.97 -3.60
N ARG A 41 -3.39 -2.63 -3.69
CA ARG A 41 -2.50 -2.90 -2.56
C ARG A 41 -1.53 -1.75 -2.40
N LEU A 42 -1.47 -1.19 -1.20
CA LEU A 42 -0.70 -0.01 -0.86
C LEU A 42 0.52 -0.39 -0.03
N TYR A 43 1.69 0.06 -0.46
CA TYR A 43 2.92 -0.01 0.32
C TYR A 43 3.13 1.34 0.99
N ALA A 44 2.93 1.39 2.31
CA ALA A 44 3.13 2.58 3.11
C ALA A 44 3.91 2.22 4.38
N GLN A 45 4.67 3.17 4.91
CA GLN A 45 5.43 2.94 6.15
C GLN A 45 4.50 2.77 7.36
N GLU A 46 3.40 3.52 7.40
CA GLU A 46 2.44 3.54 8.50
C GLU A 46 1.01 3.40 7.96
N PRO A 47 0.63 2.22 7.42
CA PRO A 47 -0.61 2.06 6.68
C PRO A 47 -1.86 2.25 7.57
N GLU A 48 -1.78 1.93 8.86
CA GLU A 48 -2.85 2.19 9.84
C GLU A 48 -3.11 3.69 10.04
N LYS A 49 -2.04 4.49 10.20
CA LYS A 49 -2.15 5.95 10.33
C LYS A 49 -2.65 6.58 9.03
N LEU A 50 -2.20 6.06 7.89
CA LEU A 50 -2.67 6.51 6.59
C LEU A 50 -4.19 6.32 6.46
N MET A 51 -4.68 5.11 6.74
CA MET A 51 -6.11 4.81 6.62
C MET A 51 -6.95 5.59 7.64
N ALA A 52 -6.46 5.78 8.87
CA ALA A 52 -7.14 6.62 9.85
C ALA A 52 -7.34 8.06 9.33
N ARG A 53 -6.30 8.67 8.75
CA ARG A 53 -6.40 10.01 8.13
C ARG A 53 -7.37 10.04 6.96
N TRP A 54 -7.30 9.05 6.08
CA TRP A 54 -8.18 8.96 4.90
C TRP A 54 -9.65 8.73 5.25
N ARG A 55 -9.95 8.13 6.42
CA ARG A 55 -11.32 8.04 6.93
C ARG A 55 -11.86 9.37 7.44
N GLU A 56 -10.99 10.22 7.98
CA GLU A 56 -11.36 11.56 8.45
C GLU A 56 -11.47 12.55 7.29
N ASP A 57 -10.49 12.54 6.39
CA ASP A 57 -10.38 13.43 5.25
C ASP A 57 -9.88 12.65 4.03
N TRP A 58 -10.82 12.21 3.20
CA TRP A 58 -10.52 11.46 1.99
C TRP A 58 -9.91 12.39 0.94
N PRO A 59 -8.65 12.18 0.50
CA PRO A 59 -7.91 13.18 -0.27
C PRO A 59 -8.28 13.23 -1.76
N PHE A 60 -9.27 12.46 -2.21
CA PHE A 60 -9.65 12.35 -3.61
C PHE A 60 -11.11 12.74 -3.83
N GLN A 61 -11.35 13.74 -4.68
CA GLN A 61 -12.70 14.19 -5.00
C GLN A 61 -13.35 13.37 -6.12
N ASP A 62 -12.52 12.79 -7.00
CA ASP A 62 -12.89 12.03 -8.19
C ASP A 62 -12.90 10.51 -7.95
N LEU A 63 -12.55 10.06 -6.75
CA LEU A 63 -12.48 8.65 -6.38
C LEU A 63 -13.38 8.35 -5.19
N ARG A 64 -14.11 7.25 -5.27
CA ARG A 64 -14.93 6.73 -4.18
C ARG A 64 -14.26 5.54 -3.52
N LEU A 65 -13.97 5.63 -2.23
CA LEU A 65 -13.57 4.50 -1.40
C LEU A 65 -14.78 3.58 -1.17
N LEU A 66 -14.68 2.33 -1.60
CA LEU A 66 -15.71 1.31 -1.46
C LEU A 66 -15.46 0.41 -0.24
N GLY A 67 -14.19 0.19 0.10
CA GLY A 67 -13.80 -0.66 1.23
C GLY A 67 -12.30 -0.73 1.43
N GLU A 68 -11.90 -1.34 2.55
CA GLU A 68 -10.52 -1.57 2.91
C GLU A 68 -10.38 -2.95 3.58
N ARG A 69 -9.19 -3.54 3.52
CA ARG A 69 -8.83 -4.72 4.32
C ARG A 69 -7.35 -4.79 4.61
N TRP A 70 -7.03 -5.40 5.74
CA TRP A 70 -5.67 -5.74 6.15
C TRP A 70 -5.28 -7.09 5.58
N VAL A 71 -4.15 -7.16 4.90
CA VAL A 71 -3.63 -8.39 4.31
C VAL A 71 -2.22 -8.68 4.80
N GLU A 72 -1.94 -9.97 4.97
CA GLU A 72 -0.58 -10.42 5.27
C GLU A 72 0.24 -10.39 3.98
N PRO A 73 1.48 -9.86 4.04
CA PRO A 73 2.37 -9.84 2.89
C PRO A 73 2.85 -11.23 2.51
N ASP A 74 2.93 -11.49 1.20
CA ASP A 74 3.44 -12.73 0.62
C ASP A 74 4.85 -12.56 0.01
N MET A 75 5.39 -13.61 -0.62
CA MET A 75 6.73 -13.54 -1.22
C MET A 75 6.81 -12.54 -2.39
N GLU A 76 5.72 -12.33 -3.13
CA GLU A 76 5.70 -11.37 -4.23
C GLU A 76 5.78 -9.94 -3.69
N ASP A 77 5.14 -9.67 -2.55
CA ASP A 77 5.27 -8.38 -1.87
C ASP A 77 6.71 -8.14 -1.39
N VAL A 78 7.35 -9.16 -0.80
CA VAL A 78 8.75 -9.05 -0.35
C VAL A 78 9.68 -8.73 -1.51
N PHE A 79 9.50 -9.42 -2.64
CA PHE A 79 10.29 -9.18 -3.84
C PHE A 79 10.03 -7.78 -4.42
N THR A 80 8.77 -7.36 -4.47
CA THR A 80 8.39 -6.02 -4.95
C THR A 80 9.03 -4.95 -4.08
N ALA A 81 8.86 -5.02 -2.76
CA ALA A 81 9.43 -4.05 -1.84
C ALA A 81 10.96 -4.01 -1.90
N TYR A 82 11.62 -5.15 -2.03
CA TYR A 82 13.07 -5.21 -2.16
C TYR A 82 13.55 -4.62 -3.49
N SER A 83 12.94 -5.01 -4.61
CA SER A 83 13.35 -4.55 -5.95
C SER A 83 13.10 -3.06 -6.18
N GLN A 84 12.08 -2.49 -5.54
CA GLN A 84 11.72 -1.09 -5.65
C GLN A 84 12.32 -0.20 -4.55
N GLY A 85 13.09 -0.77 -3.61
CA GLY A 85 13.75 0.01 -2.55
C GLY A 85 12.79 0.55 -1.46
N TYR A 86 11.71 -0.18 -1.15
CA TYR A 86 10.75 0.19 -0.11
C TYR A 86 11.28 -0.16 1.29
N ASP A 87 12.42 0.41 1.66
CA ASP A 87 13.13 0.05 2.90
C ASP A 87 12.30 0.27 4.18
N GLY A 88 11.33 1.17 4.13
CA GLY A 88 10.44 1.47 5.26
C GLY A 88 9.45 0.36 5.63
N VAL A 89 9.21 -0.63 4.76
CA VAL A 89 8.30 -1.77 5.05
C VAL A 89 9.03 -3.09 5.32
N LEU A 90 10.31 -3.15 4.98
CA LEU A 90 11.15 -4.33 5.16
C LEU A 90 11.87 -4.30 6.53
N LYS A 91 11.96 -5.45 7.20
CA LYS A 91 12.91 -5.59 8.31
C LYS A 91 14.32 -5.55 7.76
N LYS A 92 15.16 -4.67 8.32
CA LYS A 92 16.60 -4.71 8.06
C LYS A 92 17.09 -6.12 8.38
N PRO A 93 17.80 -6.77 7.45
CA PRO A 93 18.41 -8.04 7.75
C PRO A 93 19.44 -7.85 8.88
N ALA A 94 19.44 -8.74 9.86
CA ALA A 94 20.40 -8.70 10.96
C ALA A 94 21.83 -8.77 10.41
N PRO A 95 22.79 -8.01 10.98
CA PRO A 95 24.20 -8.07 10.59
C PRO A 95 24.80 -9.46 10.83
#